data_AF-A0A952SAX7-F1
#
_entry.id   AF-A0A952SAX7-F1
#
_cell.length_a   1.000
_cell.length_b   1.000
_cell.length_c   1.000
_cell.angle_alpha   90.00
_cell.angle_beta   90.00
_cell.angle_gamma   90.00
#
_symmetry.space_group_name_H-M   'P 1'
#
loop_
_entity.id
_entity.type
_entity.pdbx_description
1 polymer ?
#
loop_
_entity_poly.entity_id
_entity_poly.type
_entity_poly.pdbx_seq_one_letter_code
_entity_poly.pdbx_strand_id
1 'polypeptide(L)'
;MRPVFATIILLSLAVLAAAQGAVADLSNYGVRIEPDKRVIVVLAALEAGRIAGQSGAAERAISVPLSEKGNAFREQLDRDTAQMPEELRLRIGQFVAKYKKRHQTAEDAKLIAPFIAMAYSLSPAPDLADPVVVTDLPGELLDVLDFAPLAREYFRRSGISAKLDEYVKLYQAEADGRLRSSTREMVNDYLEYLNTRPQIFYRETRKVEVQKGKSKSTVLQKTETIERERRFCIVPEMLVPTGTINFLNIRDDYYLVVPPDKDVSASDARRAFIQFVVDPLILSNSKDVTAVKDGIKSLLDERRKADPSISPDMFLAVSRSLVAAVEARELEFTKTNIAVNQAREKLAKAASDAERRQITAELDRYKRSLADESAVMLSEAYERGAVMAFYFADQLKGMEDSGFDIASSMREIIAGFDASKESDRLAKYGEARQRGLAARAERGRSVTTSIVENPVTNKLIEIQATIERREFGRATEALKKLLEDNPQEPRIYYNLGRIASMEAEATNDPNVESQKLLDAKAWYGNVIRTRSAATDPALISLTFVALGRIYEYFDDNAYALKLYEEAIKVGDAAGGGYRDALAAKQRLVKKEQ
;
A
#
# COMPACT_ATOMS: atom_id res chain seq x y z
N MET A 1 0.03 -55.91 38.89
CA MET A 1 -0.74 -54.73 39.34
C MET A 1 -0.27 -53.54 38.52
N ARG A 2 -0.97 -53.25 37.42
CA ARG A 2 -1.84 -52.08 37.20
C ARG A 2 -1.13 -50.71 37.34
N PRO A 3 -1.17 -49.85 36.29
CA PRO A 3 -0.54 -48.53 36.24
C PRO A 3 -1.45 -47.45 36.85
N VAL A 4 -0.87 -46.37 37.35
CA VAL A 4 -1.60 -45.12 37.64
C VAL A 4 -1.19 -44.07 36.63
N PHE A 5 -2.16 -43.76 35.77
CA PHE A 5 -2.19 -42.71 34.78
C PHE A 5 -2.60 -41.37 35.40
N ALA A 6 -2.32 -40.30 34.65
CA ALA A 6 -3.12 -39.08 34.51
C ALA A 6 -3.05 -38.02 35.61
N THR A 7 -2.11 -37.09 35.47
CA THR A 7 -2.43 -35.64 35.41
C THR A 7 -1.26 -34.91 34.73
N ILE A 8 -1.53 -33.82 33.99
CA ILE A 8 -0.62 -33.07 33.10
C ILE A 8 -0.63 -33.52 31.63
N ILE A 9 -1.82 -33.74 31.07
CA ILE A 9 -2.08 -33.55 29.63
C ILE A 9 -3.43 -32.83 29.53
N LEU A 10 -3.45 -31.51 29.72
CA LEU A 10 -4.62 -30.66 29.42
C LEU A 10 -4.29 -29.15 29.41
N LEU A 11 -3.09 -28.77 28.93
CA LEU A 11 -2.74 -27.35 28.74
C LEU A 11 -1.81 -27.07 27.54
N SER A 12 -1.66 -28.03 26.61
CA SER A 12 -0.85 -27.88 25.39
C SER A 12 -1.63 -28.12 24.09
N LEU A 13 -2.95 -28.33 24.16
CA LEU A 13 -3.80 -28.64 22.99
C LEU A 13 -4.70 -27.47 22.53
N ALA A 14 -4.54 -26.27 23.09
CA ALA A 14 -5.29 -25.07 22.67
C ALA A 14 -4.49 -24.11 21.76
N VAL A 15 -3.24 -24.44 21.39
CA VAL A 15 -2.40 -23.55 20.55
C VAL A 15 -2.24 -24.06 19.11
N LEU A 16 -2.73 -25.26 18.78
CA LEU A 16 -2.57 -25.88 17.44
C LEU A 16 -3.81 -25.78 16.54
N ALA A 17 -4.55 -24.66 16.61
CA ALA A 17 -5.65 -24.36 15.69
C ALA A 17 -5.46 -23.05 14.88
N ALA A 18 -4.27 -22.44 14.91
CA ALA A 18 -3.96 -21.22 14.18
C ALA A 18 -2.70 -21.39 13.31
N ALA A 19 -2.74 -22.28 12.33
CA ALA A 19 -1.72 -22.35 11.30
C ALA A 19 -2.30 -22.96 10.01
N GLN A 20 -3.24 -22.24 9.40
CA GLN A 20 -3.64 -22.46 8.01
C GLN A 20 -3.31 -21.19 7.21
N GLY A 21 -2.38 -21.31 6.26
CA GLY A 21 -2.16 -20.41 5.11
C GLY A 21 -1.83 -18.94 5.40
N ALA A 22 -0.57 -18.60 5.66
CA ALA A 22 -0.13 -17.20 5.68
C ALA A 22 0.53 -16.81 4.35
N VAL A 23 -0.28 -16.27 3.44
CA VAL A 23 0.12 -15.20 2.50
C VAL A 23 0.93 -14.18 3.32
N ALA A 24 2.09 -13.71 2.83
CA ALA A 24 2.95 -12.79 3.56
C ALA A 24 2.13 -11.66 4.23
N ASP A 25 2.09 -11.70 5.55
CA ASP A 25 1.19 -10.89 6.36
C ASP A 25 1.82 -9.52 6.59
N LEU A 26 1.27 -8.51 5.92
CA LEU A 26 1.69 -7.12 6.10
C LEU A 26 1.31 -6.56 7.49
N SER A 27 0.59 -7.34 8.31
CA SER A 27 0.26 -6.96 9.70
C SER A 27 1.51 -6.71 10.55
N ASN A 28 2.64 -7.34 10.23
CA ASN A 28 3.93 -7.08 10.89
C ASN A 28 4.43 -5.64 10.68
N TYR A 29 3.91 -4.96 9.66
CA TYR A 29 4.16 -3.55 9.37
C TYR A 29 2.94 -2.67 9.73
N GLY A 30 1.98 -3.23 10.47
CA GLY A 30 0.72 -2.56 10.85
C GLY A 30 -0.25 -2.41 9.69
N VAL A 31 0.02 -3.00 8.53
CA VAL A 31 -0.81 -2.83 7.33
C VAL A 31 -1.86 -3.93 7.27
N ARG A 32 -3.12 -3.52 7.11
CA ARG A 32 -4.28 -4.42 6.95
C ARG A 32 -4.99 -4.08 5.66
N ILE A 33 -5.47 -5.10 4.95
CA ILE A 33 -6.27 -4.89 3.74
C ILE A 33 -7.58 -5.64 3.96
N GLU A 34 -8.60 -4.90 4.37
CA GLU A 34 -9.87 -5.45 4.84
C GLU A 34 -11.04 -4.50 4.54
N PRO A 35 -12.19 -5.02 4.06
CA PRO A 35 -13.38 -4.19 3.89
C PRO A 35 -13.92 -3.74 5.25
N ASP A 36 -14.47 -2.53 5.31
CA ASP A 36 -15.11 -2.01 6.52
C ASP A 36 -16.63 -2.01 6.36
N LYS A 37 -17.31 -2.78 7.23
CA LYS A 37 -18.77 -2.91 7.25
C LYS A 37 -19.49 -1.57 7.37
N ARG A 38 -18.93 -0.59 8.09
CA ARG A 38 -19.53 0.73 8.27
C ARG A 38 -19.53 1.49 6.95
N VAL A 39 -18.40 1.46 6.25
CA VAL A 39 -18.24 2.14 4.94
C VAL A 39 -19.17 1.53 3.90
N ILE A 40 -19.21 0.19 3.81
CA ILE A 40 -20.12 -0.53 2.90
C ILE A 40 -21.57 -0.10 3.13
N VAL A 41 -22.03 -0.10 4.39
CA VAL A 41 -23.41 0.24 4.72
C VAL A 41 -23.72 1.72 4.42
N VAL A 42 -22.83 2.64 4.78
CA VAL A 42 -23.04 4.08 4.55
C VAL A 42 -23.07 4.39 3.05
N LEU A 43 -22.15 3.86 2.26
CA LEU A 43 -22.13 4.11 0.82
C LEU A 43 -23.28 3.40 0.10
N ALA A 44 -23.65 2.18 0.53
CA ALA A 44 -24.84 1.51 0.01
C ALA A 44 -26.13 2.31 0.31
N ALA A 45 -26.22 2.93 1.50
CA ALA A 45 -27.34 3.81 1.83
C ALA A 45 -27.37 5.04 0.90
N LEU A 46 -26.22 5.68 0.64
CA LEU A 46 -26.15 6.80 -0.32
C LEU A 46 -26.60 6.40 -1.72
N GLU A 47 -26.09 5.26 -2.20
CA GLU A 47 -26.44 4.70 -3.50
C GLU A 47 -27.94 4.38 -3.58
N ALA A 48 -28.59 3.97 -2.49
CA ALA A 48 -30.03 3.70 -2.47
C ALA A 48 -30.89 4.96 -2.66
N GLY A 49 -30.38 6.16 -2.35
CA GLY A 49 -31.15 7.40 -2.46
C GLY A 49 -31.69 7.65 -3.87
N ARG A 50 -33.00 7.94 -3.99
CA ARG A 50 -33.63 8.31 -5.27
C ARG A 50 -34.26 9.70 -5.22
N ILE A 51 -34.21 10.40 -6.35
CA ILE A 51 -34.89 11.67 -6.59
C ILE A 51 -35.70 11.58 -7.89
N ALA A 52 -36.68 12.47 -8.06
CA ALA A 52 -37.39 12.58 -9.32
C ALA A 52 -36.43 13.06 -10.42
N GLY A 53 -36.24 12.25 -11.46
CA GLY A 53 -35.44 12.59 -12.63
C GLY A 53 -36.14 13.59 -13.55
N GLN A 54 -35.40 14.18 -14.48
CA GLN A 54 -35.93 15.16 -15.44
C GLN A 54 -36.98 14.54 -16.38
N SER A 55 -36.87 13.22 -16.61
CA SER A 55 -37.78 12.42 -17.43
C SER A 55 -39.00 11.90 -16.65
N GLY A 56 -39.10 12.18 -15.36
CA GLY A 56 -40.12 11.63 -14.46
C GLY A 56 -39.79 10.23 -13.90
N ALA A 57 -38.77 9.54 -14.44
CA ALA A 57 -38.24 8.33 -13.84
C ALA A 57 -37.42 8.64 -12.57
N ALA A 58 -37.46 7.77 -11.56
CA ALA A 58 -36.64 7.94 -10.37
C ALA A 58 -35.16 7.69 -10.69
N GLU A 59 -34.30 8.66 -10.39
CA GLU A 59 -32.85 8.61 -10.63
C GLU A 59 -32.08 8.58 -9.30
N ARG A 60 -30.82 8.13 -9.30
CA ARG A 60 -29.98 8.16 -8.10
C ARG A 60 -29.71 9.60 -7.68
N ALA A 61 -29.79 9.87 -6.37
CA ALA A 61 -29.54 11.20 -5.83
C ALA A 61 -28.06 11.65 -6.00
N ILE A 62 -27.16 10.68 -5.97
CA ILE A 62 -25.73 10.83 -6.25
C ILE A 62 -25.31 9.76 -7.24
N SER A 63 -24.53 10.13 -8.26
CA SER A 63 -24.04 9.20 -9.26
C SER A 63 -22.55 9.41 -9.47
N VAL A 64 -21.76 8.44 -9.03
CA VAL A 64 -20.30 8.45 -9.18
C VAL A 64 -19.85 7.42 -10.23
N PRO A 65 -18.80 7.73 -11.00
CA PRO A 65 -18.23 6.80 -11.96
C PRO A 65 -17.52 5.65 -11.22
N LEU A 66 -18.12 4.45 -11.24
CA LEU A 66 -17.57 3.26 -10.59
C LEU A 66 -16.76 2.39 -11.54
N SER A 67 -15.94 1.49 -10.98
CA SER A 67 -15.19 0.51 -11.77
C SER A 67 -16.13 -0.51 -12.38
N GLU A 68 -15.64 -1.36 -13.27
CA GLU A 68 -16.43 -2.48 -13.79
C GLU A 68 -17.00 -3.33 -12.63
N LYS A 69 -16.15 -3.63 -11.65
CA LYS A 69 -16.54 -4.34 -10.42
C LYS A 69 -17.53 -3.55 -9.58
N GLY A 70 -17.32 -2.24 -9.44
CA GLY A 70 -18.25 -1.36 -8.74
C GLY A 70 -19.63 -1.30 -9.39
N ASN A 71 -19.72 -1.26 -10.73
CA ASN A 71 -20.99 -1.31 -11.44
C ASN A 71 -21.68 -2.66 -11.29
N ALA A 72 -20.95 -3.77 -11.40
CA ALA A 72 -21.51 -5.11 -11.17
C ALA A 72 -22.07 -5.25 -9.74
N PHE A 73 -21.34 -4.74 -8.75
CA PHE A 73 -21.81 -4.73 -7.36
C PHE A 73 -23.02 -3.82 -7.15
N ARG A 74 -23.05 -2.63 -7.78
CA ARG A 74 -24.21 -1.74 -7.74
C ARG A 74 -25.47 -2.43 -8.25
N GLU A 75 -25.39 -3.17 -9.36
CA GLU A 75 -26.52 -3.93 -9.88
C GLU A 75 -26.94 -5.07 -8.93
N GLN A 76 -25.99 -5.75 -8.30
CA GLN A 76 -26.27 -6.76 -7.27
C GLN A 76 -26.97 -6.14 -6.06
N LEU A 77 -26.44 -5.01 -5.56
CA LEU A 77 -27.00 -4.29 -4.42
C LEU A 77 -28.43 -3.83 -4.70
N ASP A 78 -28.73 -3.33 -5.90
CA ASP A 78 -30.08 -2.94 -6.31
C ASP A 78 -31.05 -4.13 -6.27
N ARG A 79 -30.61 -5.32 -6.73
CA ARG A 79 -31.43 -6.54 -6.68
C ARG A 79 -31.66 -7.00 -5.24
N ASP A 80 -30.60 -7.05 -4.43
CA ASP A 80 -30.66 -7.53 -3.06
C ASP A 80 -31.48 -6.61 -2.14
N THR A 81 -31.53 -5.32 -2.47
CA THR A 81 -32.28 -4.29 -1.70
C THR A 81 -33.57 -3.84 -2.40
N ALA A 82 -34.05 -4.58 -3.39
CA ALA A 82 -35.26 -4.23 -4.14
C ALA A 82 -36.50 -4.04 -3.24
N GLN A 83 -36.60 -4.83 -2.16
CA GLN A 83 -37.70 -4.79 -1.18
C GLN A 83 -37.57 -3.65 -0.16
N MET A 84 -36.54 -2.82 -0.26
CA MET A 84 -36.36 -1.66 0.62
C MET A 84 -37.59 -0.73 0.52
N PRO A 85 -38.12 -0.25 1.66
CA PRO A 85 -39.25 0.66 1.69
C PRO A 85 -39.02 1.96 0.90
N GLU A 86 -39.97 2.32 0.04
CA GLU A 86 -39.85 3.47 -0.87
C GLU A 86 -39.73 4.80 -0.12
N GLU A 87 -40.42 4.95 1.02
CA GLU A 87 -40.35 6.16 1.84
C GLU A 87 -38.94 6.39 2.42
N LEU A 88 -38.22 5.30 2.72
CA LEU A 88 -36.83 5.39 3.17
C LEU A 88 -35.91 5.80 2.01
N ARG A 89 -36.15 5.22 0.82
CA ARG A 89 -35.40 5.53 -0.41
C ARG A 89 -35.50 7.02 -0.77
N LEU A 90 -36.70 7.59 -0.65
CA LEU A 90 -36.98 9.00 -0.87
C LEU A 90 -36.36 9.90 0.22
N ARG A 91 -36.46 9.54 1.51
CA ARG A 91 -35.84 10.32 2.61
C ARG A 91 -34.33 10.42 2.47
N ILE A 92 -33.67 9.32 2.12
CA ILE A 92 -32.23 9.31 1.79
C ILE A 92 -31.95 10.23 0.60
N GLY A 93 -32.70 10.08 -0.49
CA GLY A 93 -32.51 10.91 -1.70
C GLY A 93 -32.69 12.40 -1.43
N GLN A 94 -33.67 12.79 -0.61
CA GLN A 94 -33.91 14.16 -0.20
C GLN A 94 -32.75 14.74 0.62
N PHE A 95 -32.17 13.94 1.54
CA PHE A 95 -30.99 14.35 2.30
C PHE A 95 -29.82 14.65 1.36
N VAL A 96 -29.52 13.71 0.46
CA VAL A 96 -28.40 13.83 -0.50
C VAL A 96 -28.62 15.02 -1.43
N ALA A 97 -29.82 15.23 -1.96
CA ALA A 97 -30.14 16.37 -2.80
C ALA A 97 -29.96 17.71 -2.06
N LYS A 98 -30.38 17.79 -0.80
CA LYS A 98 -30.18 18.98 0.04
C LYS A 98 -28.70 19.25 0.28
N TYR A 99 -27.91 18.20 0.53
CA TYR A 99 -26.46 18.29 0.70
C TYR A 99 -25.78 18.78 -0.59
N LYS A 100 -26.06 18.17 -1.75
CA LYS A 100 -25.58 18.61 -3.07
C LYS A 100 -25.90 20.08 -3.33
N LYS A 101 -27.10 20.55 -2.98
CA LYS A 101 -27.51 21.95 -3.15
C LYS A 101 -26.70 22.92 -2.29
N ARG A 102 -26.10 22.50 -1.18
CA ARG A 102 -25.19 23.34 -0.38
C ARG A 102 -23.76 23.37 -0.92
N HIS A 103 -23.41 22.42 -1.80
CA HIS A 103 -22.06 22.23 -2.32
C HIS A 103 -22.08 22.20 -3.86
N GLN A 104 -22.74 23.17 -4.48
CA GLN A 104 -23.06 23.18 -5.92
C GLN A 104 -21.83 23.22 -6.83
N THR A 105 -20.68 23.62 -6.32
CA THR A 105 -19.40 23.69 -7.06
C THR A 105 -18.60 22.39 -6.98
N ALA A 106 -19.02 21.43 -6.17
CA ALA A 106 -18.32 20.16 -5.99
C ALA A 106 -18.92 19.07 -6.90
N GLU A 107 -18.06 18.32 -7.56
CA GLU A 107 -18.44 17.13 -8.31
C GLU A 107 -18.93 16.03 -7.37
N ASP A 108 -19.87 15.20 -7.84
CA ASP A 108 -20.44 14.09 -7.07
C ASP A 108 -19.36 13.18 -6.45
N ALA A 109 -18.26 12.95 -7.16
CA ALA A 109 -17.12 12.16 -6.66
C ALA A 109 -16.45 12.75 -5.40
N LYS A 110 -16.49 14.07 -5.21
CA LYS A 110 -15.94 14.75 -4.02
C LYS A 110 -16.94 14.77 -2.87
N LEU A 111 -18.24 14.64 -3.17
CA LEU A 111 -19.31 14.75 -2.18
C LEU A 111 -19.45 13.51 -1.28
N ILE A 112 -18.86 12.37 -1.66
CA ILE A 112 -18.89 11.14 -0.86
C ILE A 112 -17.90 11.16 0.30
N ALA A 113 -16.79 11.91 0.20
CA ALA A 113 -15.68 11.80 1.14
C ALA A 113 -16.08 12.12 2.59
N PRO A 114 -16.93 13.15 2.86
CA PRO A 114 -17.42 13.40 4.20
C PRO A 114 -18.29 12.26 4.76
N PHE A 115 -19.03 11.54 3.93
CA PHE A 115 -19.81 10.38 4.37
C PHE A 115 -18.91 9.18 4.71
N ILE A 116 -17.81 8.98 3.98
CA ILE A 116 -16.79 7.99 4.33
C ILE A 116 -16.19 8.32 5.70
N ALA A 117 -15.82 9.59 5.93
CA ALA A 117 -15.35 10.04 7.24
C ALA A 117 -16.40 9.83 8.34
N MET A 118 -17.68 10.10 8.03
CA MET A 118 -18.79 9.88 8.96
C MET A 118 -18.92 8.41 9.33
N ALA A 119 -18.78 7.49 8.38
CA ALA A 119 -18.86 6.05 8.66
C ALA A 119 -17.88 5.62 9.76
N TYR A 120 -16.67 6.16 9.78
CA TYR A 120 -15.68 5.84 10.82
C TYR A 120 -15.92 6.51 12.17
N SER A 121 -16.74 7.56 12.22
CA SER A 121 -17.21 8.14 13.49
C SER A 121 -18.28 7.29 14.18
N LEU A 122 -18.94 6.40 13.44
CA LEU A 122 -19.98 5.51 13.98
C LEU A 122 -19.37 4.30 14.70
N SER A 123 -20.12 3.74 15.65
CA SER A 123 -19.78 2.44 16.23
C SER A 123 -19.80 1.34 15.16
N PRO A 124 -19.15 0.18 15.39
CA PRO A 124 -19.24 -0.96 14.48
C PRO A 124 -20.68 -1.40 14.21
N ALA A 125 -20.92 -1.98 13.03
CA ALA A 125 -22.16 -2.71 12.75
C ALA A 125 -22.31 -3.90 13.72
N PRO A 126 -23.53 -4.24 14.17
CA PRO A 126 -24.82 -3.79 13.66
C PRO A 126 -25.35 -2.46 14.23
N ASP A 127 -24.74 -1.93 15.30
CA ASP A 127 -25.33 -0.82 16.06
C ASP A 127 -25.23 0.53 15.33
N LEU A 128 -24.08 0.80 14.70
CA LEU A 128 -23.81 2.04 13.96
C LEU A 128 -24.23 3.31 14.76
N ALA A 129 -24.00 3.29 16.07
CA ALA A 129 -24.37 4.34 17.00
C ALA A 129 -23.52 5.61 16.79
N ASP A 130 -24.08 6.75 17.17
CA ASP A 130 -23.43 8.05 17.05
C ASP A 130 -22.17 8.13 17.95
N PRO A 131 -21.16 8.94 17.57
CA PRO A 131 -19.96 9.11 18.37
C PRO A 131 -20.28 9.72 19.74
N VAL A 132 -19.58 9.24 20.77
CA VAL A 132 -19.75 9.71 22.16
C VAL A 132 -19.41 11.19 22.33
N VAL A 133 -18.49 11.72 21.51
CA VAL A 133 -18.06 13.13 21.53
C VAL A 133 -18.13 13.69 20.12
N VAL A 134 -18.99 14.70 19.93
CA VAL A 134 -19.24 15.36 18.64
C VAL A 134 -18.49 16.69 18.50
N THR A 135 -18.09 17.31 19.63
CA THR A 135 -17.46 18.64 19.66
C THR A 135 -16.10 18.70 19.00
N ASP A 136 -15.42 17.56 18.88
CA ASP A 136 -14.05 17.46 18.36
C ASP A 136 -14.03 16.96 16.89
N LEU A 137 -15.19 16.85 16.26
CA LEU A 137 -15.31 16.40 14.88
C LEU A 137 -15.03 17.56 13.89
N PRO A 138 -14.35 17.30 12.76
CA PRO A 138 -14.15 18.30 11.72
C PRO A 138 -15.45 18.90 11.19
N GLY A 139 -15.43 20.17 10.76
CA GLY A 139 -16.63 20.87 10.27
C GLY A 139 -17.36 20.13 9.13
N GLU A 140 -16.64 19.63 8.14
CA GLU A 140 -17.21 18.85 7.01
C GLU A 140 -17.91 17.57 7.48
N LEU A 141 -17.48 17.00 8.61
CA LEU A 141 -18.09 15.81 9.20
C LEU A 141 -19.44 16.14 9.86
N LEU A 142 -19.53 17.32 10.50
CA LEU A 142 -20.77 17.80 11.12
C LEU A 142 -21.86 18.04 10.08
N ASP A 143 -21.51 18.44 8.86
CA ASP A 143 -22.45 18.70 7.76
C ASP A 143 -23.23 17.45 7.31
N VAL A 144 -22.66 16.27 7.53
CA VAL A 144 -23.24 14.98 7.12
C VAL A 144 -23.68 14.09 8.29
N LEU A 145 -23.37 14.44 9.54
CA LEU A 145 -23.65 13.59 10.71
C LEU A 145 -25.14 13.25 10.88
N ASP A 146 -26.03 14.16 10.47
CA ASP A 146 -27.49 13.95 10.43
C ASP A 146 -27.93 12.81 9.47
N PHE A 147 -27.02 12.27 8.67
CA PHE A 147 -27.24 11.08 7.84
C PHE A 147 -27.14 9.77 8.63
N ALA A 148 -26.46 9.75 9.78
CA ALA A 148 -26.24 8.52 10.56
C ALA A 148 -27.55 7.78 10.94
N PRO A 149 -28.65 8.46 11.35
CA PRO A 149 -29.94 7.80 11.57
C PRO A 149 -30.51 7.12 10.33
N LEU A 150 -30.31 7.70 9.14
CA LEU A 150 -30.77 7.12 7.87
C LEU A 150 -29.94 5.88 7.50
N ALA A 151 -28.63 5.90 7.72
CA ALA A 151 -27.77 4.73 7.54
C ALA A 151 -28.16 3.57 8.48
N ARG A 152 -28.47 3.86 9.76
CA ARG A 152 -28.99 2.88 10.73
C ARG A 152 -30.34 2.30 10.32
N GLU A 153 -31.24 3.14 9.80
CA GLU A 153 -32.54 2.71 9.33
C GLU A 153 -32.41 1.85 8.06
N TYR A 154 -31.53 2.24 7.13
CA TYR A 154 -31.17 1.47 5.94
C TYR A 154 -30.65 0.08 6.33
N PHE A 155 -29.66 -0.01 7.23
CA PHE A 155 -29.11 -1.28 7.70
C PHE A 155 -30.19 -2.25 8.20
N ARG A 156 -31.19 -1.73 8.93
CA ARG A 156 -32.27 -2.53 9.52
C ARG A 156 -33.39 -2.90 8.53
N ARG A 157 -33.67 -2.03 7.55
CA ARG A 157 -34.90 -2.13 6.72
C ARG A 157 -34.66 -2.43 5.25
N SER A 158 -33.43 -2.40 4.74
CA SER A 158 -33.14 -2.66 3.32
C SER A 158 -32.91 -4.14 2.99
N GLY A 159 -32.66 -4.98 3.99
CA GLY A 159 -32.22 -6.37 3.80
C GLY A 159 -30.70 -6.55 3.74
N ILE A 160 -29.92 -5.46 3.70
CA ILE A 160 -28.45 -5.52 3.61
C ILE A 160 -27.79 -6.28 4.77
N SER A 161 -28.36 -6.23 5.97
CA SER A 161 -27.78 -6.89 7.15
C SER A 161 -27.61 -8.40 6.95
N ALA A 162 -28.52 -9.05 6.22
CA ALA A 162 -28.47 -10.48 5.90
C ALA A 162 -27.39 -10.82 4.85
N LYS A 163 -26.94 -9.83 4.09
CA LYS A 163 -25.98 -9.98 2.97
C LYS A 163 -24.60 -9.40 3.27
N LEU A 164 -24.46 -8.64 4.35
CA LEU A 164 -23.25 -7.87 4.63
C LEU A 164 -21.99 -8.75 4.74
N ASP A 165 -22.07 -9.93 5.35
CA ASP A 165 -20.93 -10.85 5.41
C ASP A 165 -20.57 -11.45 4.03
N GLU A 166 -21.56 -11.63 3.16
CA GLU A 166 -21.36 -12.06 1.77
C GLU A 166 -20.66 -10.95 0.97
N TYR A 167 -21.06 -9.69 1.16
CA TYR A 167 -20.41 -8.54 0.54
C TYR A 167 -18.98 -8.34 1.01
N VAL A 168 -18.70 -8.51 2.31
CA VAL A 168 -17.32 -8.46 2.83
C VAL A 168 -16.45 -9.52 2.15
N LYS A 169 -16.95 -10.76 2.00
CA LYS A 169 -16.21 -11.82 1.29
C LYS A 169 -15.98 -11.48 -0.18
N LEU A 170 -16.98 -10.91 -0.86
CA LEU A 170 -16.85 -10.45 -2.23
C LEU A 170 -15.77 -9.36 -2.37
N TYR A 171 -15.78 -8.37 -1.47
CA TYR A 171 -14.78 -7.28 -1.47
C TYR A 171 -13.37 -7.80 -1.19
N GLN A 172 -13.23 -8.77 -0.28
CA GLN A 172 -11.95 -9.44 -0.03
C GLN A 172 -11.44 -10.15 -1.28
N ALA A 173 -12.29 -10.92 -1.97
CA ALA A 173 -11.93 -11.64 -3.17
C ALA A 173 -11.52 -10.70 -4.33
N GLU A 174 -12.21 -9.57 -4.50
CA GLU A 174 -11.82 -8.60 -5.53
C GLU A 174 -10.51 -7.89 -5.18
N ALA A 175 -10.26 -7.60 -3.89
CA ALA A 175 -8.99 -7.03 -3.45
C ALA A 175 -7.80 -7.98 -3.66
N ASP A 176 -8.02 -9.31 -3.65
CA ASP A 176 -6.98 -10.32 -3.91
C ASP A 176 -6.39 -10.22 -5.33
N GLY A 177 -7.13 -9.64 -6.29
CA GLY A 177 -6.71 -9.50 -7.69
C GLY A 177 -5.50 -8.58 -7.87
N ARG A 178 -5.66 -7.27 -7.61
CA ARG A 178 -4.57 -6.27 -7.78
C ARG A 178 -4.21 -5.51 -6.51
N LEU A 179 -5.20 -5.17 -5.68
CA LEU A 179 -4.97 -4.28 -4.54
C LEU A 179 -3.97 -4.88 -3.54
N ARG A 180 -4.07 -6.18 -3.23
CA ARG A 180 -3.12 -6.82 -2.30
C ARG A 180 -1.69 -6.88 -2.82
N SER A 181 -1.49 -7.20 -4.10
CA SER A 181 -0.14 -7.25 -4.70
C SER A 181 0.46 -5.85 -4.78
N SER A 182 -0.28 -4.86 -5.30
CA SER A 182 0.18 -3.47 -5.39
C SER A 182 0.45 -2.84 -4.02
N THR A 183 -0.29 -3.21 -2.99
CA THR A 183 -0.01 -2.78 -1.62
C THR A 183 1.31 -3.34 -1.13
N ARG A 184 1.60 -4.63 -1.36
CA ARG A 184 2.87 -5.24 -0.96
C ARG A 184 4.05 -4.57 -1.67
N GLU A 185 3.92 -4.34 -2.98
CA GLU A 185 4.89 -3.59 -3.78
C GLU A 185 5.15 -2.21 -3.15
N MET A 186 4.09 -1.42 -2.94
CA MET A 186 4.19 -0.10 -2.32
C MET A 186 4.89 -0.12 -0.96
N VAL A 187 4.47 -1.02 -0.06
CA VAL A 187 5.02 -1.11 1.29
C VAL A 187 6.49 -1.50 1.23
N ASN A 188 6.84 -2.51 0.42
CA ASN A 188 8.23 -2.96 0.29
C ASN A 188 9.12 -1.85 -0.28
N ASP A 189 8.70 -1.16 -1.35
CA ASP A 189 9.46 -0.07 -1.96
C ASP A 189 9.85 0.99 -0.93
N TYR A 190 8.90 1.42 -0.08
CA TYR A 190 9.17 2.44 0.93
C TYR A 190 9.96 1.92 2.13
N LEU A 191 9.76 0.68 2.56
CA LEU A 191 10.55 0.12 3.65
C LEU A 191 12.00 -0.11 3.22
N GLU A 192 12.23 -0.53 1.97
CA GLU A 192 13.57 -0.67 1.39
C GLU A 192 14.24 0.69 1.23
N TYR A 193 13.53 1.67 0.68
CA TYR A 193 14.06 3.03 0.54
C TYR A 193 14.42 3.66 1.90
N LEU A 194 13.50 3.57 2.87
CA LEU A 194 13.69 4.21 4.17
C LEU A 194 14.65 3.44 5.09
N ASN A 195 14.83 2.13 4.86
CA ASN A 195 15.46 1.19 5.78
C ASN A 195 14.88 1.27 7.21
N THR A 196 13.63 1.72 7.35
CA THR A 196 12.95 1.98 8.62
C THR A 196 11.67 1.16 8.71
N ARG A 197 11.42 0.56 9.88
CA ARG A 197 10.13 -0.12 10.15
C ARG A 197 9.12 0.85 10.78
N PRO A 198 7.82 0.74 10.44
CA PRO A 198 6.78 1.53 11.08
C PRO A 198 6.68 1.19 12.57
N GLN A 199 6.45 2.21 13.38
CA GLN A 199 6.11 2.02 14.79
C GLN A 199 4.63 1.66 14.91
N ILE A 200 4.36 0.39 15.14
CA ILE A 200 3.00 -0.17 15.18
C ILE A 200 2.39 -0.20 16.59
N PHE A 201 3.19 0.04 17.64
CA PHE A 201 2.71 0.16 19.00
C PHE A 201 3.19 1.46 19.62
N TYR A 202 2.33 2.10 20.40
CA TYR A 202 2.71 3.21 21.27
C TYR A 202 2.12 3.03 22.66
N ARG A 203 2.75 3.67 23.64
CA ARG A 203 2.37 3.58 25.05
C ARG A 203 1.79 4.90 25.51
N GLU A 204 0.52 4.88 25.87
CA GLU A 204 -0.19 6.00 26.49
C GLU A 204 -0.12 5.85 28.01
N THR A 205 0.28 6.91 28.72
CA THR A 205 0.27 6.94 30.17
C THR A 205 -0.97 7.67 30.67
N ARG A 206 -1.90 6.96 31.31
CA ARG A 206 -3.12 7.55 31.86
C ARG A 206 -3.07 7.58 33.39
N LYS A 207 -3.42 8.72 33.98
CA LYS A 207 -3.69 8.81 35.43
C LYS A 207 -5.12 8.34 35.68
N VAL A 208 -5.27 7.28 36.46
CA VAL A 208 -6.55 6.75 36.91
C VAL A 208 -6.67 6.93 38.42
N GLU A 209 -7.84 7.38 38.84
CA GLU A 209 -8.20 7.53 40.23
C GLU A 209 -8.74 6.21 40.77
N VAL A 210 -8.02 5.60 41.72
CA VAL A 210 -8.41 4.35 42.37
C VAL A 210 -8.83 4.67 43.81
N GLN A 211 -10.05 4.31 44.20
CA GLN A 211 -10.50 4.45 45.59
C GLN A 211 -9.77 3.45 46.48
N LYS A 212 -9.17 3.94 47.58
CA LYS A 212 -8.49 3.07 48.55
C LYS A 212 -9.47 2.62 49.64
N GLY A 213 -10.00 1.41 49.51
CA GLY A 213 -10.85 0.76 50.53
C GLY A 213 -12.31 1.25 50.54
N LYS A 214 -13.08 0.85 51.56
CA LYS A 214 -14.53 1.11 51.68
C LYS A 214 -14.91 2.58 51.99
N SER A 215 -13.95 3.49 52.11
CA SER A 215 -14.21 4.91 52.43
C SER A 215 -14.12 5.77 51.17
N LYS A 216 -15.20 6.50 50.86
CA LYS A 216 -15.34 7.38 49.68
C LYS A 216 -14.41 8.61 49.66
N SER A 217 -13.54 8.80 50.66
CA SER A 217 -12.77 10.04 50.84
C SER A 217 -11.27 9.95 50.49
N THR A 218 -10.72 8.76 50.20
CA THR A 218 -9.29 8.62 49.82
C THR A 218 -9.14 8.09 48.40
N VAL A 219 -8.81 8.99 47.48
CA VAL A 219 -8.52 8.68 46.07
C VAL A 219 -7.00 8.61 45.87
N LEU A 220 -6.49 7.48 45.37
CA LEU A 220 -5.10 7.33 44.94
C LEU A 220 -5.02 7.56 43.43
N GLN A 221 -4.12 8.44 42.99
CA GLN A 221 -3.78 8.52 41.57
C GLN A 221 -2.79 7.41 41.22
N LYS A 222 -3.26 6.43 40.46
CA LYS A 222 -2.44 5.37 39.88
C LYS A 222 -2.14 5.74 38.43
N THR A 223 -0.87 5.59 38.05
CA THR A 223 -0.48 5.71 36.64
C THR A 223 -0.60 4.35 35.99
N GLU A 224 -1.41 4.24 34.94
CA GLU A 224 -1.53 3.04 34.10
C GLU A 224 -0.98 3.33 32.71
N THR A 225 -0.15 2.43 32.21
CA THR A 225 0.38 2.47 30.85
C THR A 225 -0.47 1.55 29.98
N ILE A 226 -1.15 2.12 28.98
CA ILE A 226 -1.93 1.39 27.99
C ILE A 226 -1.10 1.33 26.72
N GLU A 227 -0.87 0.12 26.20
CA GLU A 227 -0.28 -0.06 24.88
C GLU A 227 -1.40 -0.11 23.84
N ARG A 228 -1.23 0.65 22.75
CA ARG A 228 -2.20 0.72 21.65
C ARG A 228 -1.50 0.42 20.33
N GLU A 229 -2.18 -0.34 19.47
CA GLU A 229 -1.75 -0.66 18.12
C GLU A 229 -2.12 0.49 17.16
N ARG A 230 -1.20 0.82 16.24
CA ARG A 230 -1.40 1.73 15.11
C ARG A 230 -1.55 0.91 13.85
N ARG A 231 -2.55 1.20 13.04
CA ARG A 231 -2.84 0.41 11.83
C ARG A 231 -2.91 1.28 10.58
N PHE A 232 -2.40 0.75 9.48
CA PHE A 232 -2.59 1.28 8.13
C PHE A 232 -3.57 0.37 7.39
N CYS A 233 -4.85 0.71 7.43
CA CYS A 233 -5.96 -0.06 6.88
C CYS A 233 -6.28 0.41 5.45
N ILE A 234 -5.95 -0.42 4.46
CA ILE A 234 -6.46 -0.26 3.10
C ILE A 234 -7.82 -0.93 3.01
N VAL A 235 -8.82 -0.13 2.67
CA VAL A 235 -10.21 -0.56 2.67
C VAL A 235 -10.69 -0.64 1.22
N PRO A 236 -10.77 -1.85 0.63
CA PRO A 236 -11.41 -2.02 -0.66
C PRO A 236 -12.87 -1.60 -0.54
N GLU A 237 -13.33 -0.77 -1.46
CA GLU A 237 -14.70 -0.26 -1.49
C GLU A 237 -15.18 -0.17 -2.94
N MET A 238 -16.29 -0.84 -3.27
CA MET A 238 -16.78 -0.92 -4.65
C MET A 238 -17.61 0.29 -5.06
N LEU A 239 -18.13 1.05 -4.09
CA LEU A 239 -19.00 2.19 -4.31
C LEU A 239 -18.24 3.54 -4.24
N VAL A 240 -16.91 3.52 -4.27
CA VAL A 240 -16.10 4.73 -4.48
C VAL A 240 -15.74 4.94 -5.96
N PRO A 241 -15.53 6.20 -6.40
CA PRO A 241 -15.18 6.51 -7.78
C PRO A 241 -13.83 5.91 -8.21
N THR A 242 -13.73 5.46 -9.47
CA THR A 242 -12.55 4.78 -10.06
C THR A 242 -11.24 5.55 -9.97
N GLY A 243 -11.31 6.88 -9.90
CA GLY A 243 -10.14 7.75 -9.83
C GLY A 243 -9.75 8.17 -8.41
N THR A 244 -10.58 7.89 -7.40
CA THR A 244 -10.45 8.53 -6.09
C THR A 244 -9.77 7.64 -5.08
N ILE A 245 -8.89 8.24 -4.29
CA ILE A 245 -8.28 7.65 -3.10
C ILE A 245 -8.73 8.53 -1.93
N ASN A 246 -9.45 7.96 -0.97
CA ASN A 246 -9.85 8.68 0.23
C ASN A 246 -8.94 8.28 1.38
N PHE A 247 -8.11 9.21 1.83
CA PHE A 247 -7.24 9.01 2.98
C PHE A 247 -7.83 9.68 4.22
N LEU A 248 -7.92 8.91 5.31
CA LEU A 248 -8.39 9.39 6.60
C LEU A 248 -7.40 9.00 7.68
N ASN A 249 -7.07 9.95 8.56
CA ASN A 249 -6.34 9.67 9.78
C ASN A 249 -7.29 9.83 10.97
N ILE A 250 -7.51 8.75 11.71
CA ILE A 250 -8.43 8.71 12.85
C ILE A 250 -7.64 8.22 14.05
N ARG A 251 -7.24 9.19 14.89
CA ARG A 251 -6.33 8.97 16.02
C ARG A 251 -5.00 8.42 15.52
N ASP A 252 -4.80 7.11 15.66
CA ASP A 252 -3.57 6.42 15.30
C ASP A 252 -3.76 5.40 14.17
N ASP A 253 -5.00 5.26 13.69
CA ASP A 253 -5.36 4.40 12.57
C ASP A 253 -5.50 5.23 11.29
N TYR A 254 -4.88 4.73 10.24
CA TYR A 254 -4.77 5.37 8.93
C TYR A 254 -5.60 4.54 7.97
N TYR A 255 -6.64 5.12 7.40
CA TYR A 255 -7.55 4.46 6.49
C TYR A 255 -7.33 4.98 5.08
N LEU A 256 -7.22 4.05 4.13
CA LEU A 256 -7.11 4.32 2.72
C LEU A 256 -8.25 3.61 1.99
N VAL A 257 -9.33 4.32 1.71
CA VAL A 257 -10.51 3.77 1.03
C VAL A 257 -10.36 3.92 -0.47
N VAL A 258 -10.34 2.80 -1.18
CA VAL A 258 -10.01 2.72 -2.62
C VAL A 258 -10.84 1.66 -3.34
N PRO A 259 -11.05 1.79 -4.67
CA PRO A 259 -11.59 0.70 -5.47
C PRO A 259 -10.76 -0.59 -5.32
N PRO A 260 -11.37 -1.79 -5.28
CA PRO A 260 -10.64 -3.05 -5.10
C PRO A 260 -9.71 -3.41 -6.27
N ASP A 261 -9.96 -2.85 -7.45
CA ASP A 261 -9.16 -2.99 -8.66
C ASP A 261 -8.06 -1.93 -8.78
N LYS A 262 -7.96 -0.99 -7.82
CA LYS A 262 -6.98 0.08 -7.85
C LYS A 262 -5.57 -0.47 -7.65
N ASP A 263 -4.68 -0.07 -8.55
CA ASP A 263 -3.25 -0.19 -8.32
C ASP A 263 -2.77 0.94 -7.40
N VAL A 264 -2.43 0.58 -6.15
CA VAL A 264 -1.92 1.55 -5.18
C VAL A 264 -0.41 1.77 -5.29
N SER A 265 0.29 0.91 -6.03
CA SER A 265 1.75 0.91 -6.14
C SER A 265 2.28 2.16 -6.80
N ALA A 266 1.51 2.95 -7.56
CA ALA A 266 1.96 4.19 -8.18
C ALA A 266 0.92 5.31 -8.00
N SER A 267 0.39 5.45 -6.79
CA SER A 267 -0.72 6.36 -6.48
C SER A 267 -0.49 7.20 -5.23
N ASP A 268 -1.40 8.12 -4.93
CA ASP A 268 -1.36 8.94 -3.70
C ASP A 268 -1.43 8.10 -2.40
N ALA A 269 -1.77 6.81 -2.49
CA ALA A 269 -1.65 5.84 -1.39
C ALA A 269 -0.26 5.82 -0.75
N ARG A 270 0.77 6.04 -1.58
CA ARG A 270 2.18 6.09 -1.18
C ARG A 270 2.40 7.11 -0.08
N ARG A 271 1.93 8.34 -0.31
CA ARG A 271 2.03 9.45 0.64
C ARG A 271 1.38 9.13 1.99
N ALA A 272 0.22 8.48 1.97
CA ALA A 272 -0.47 8.06 3.20
C ALA A 272 0.35 7.04 4.00
N PHE A 273 0.97 6.08 3.33
CA PHE A 273 1.83 5.09 4.00
C PHE A 273 3.11 5.72 4.55
N ILE A 274 3.78 6.60 3.79
CA ILE A 274 4.94 7.36 4.27
C ILE A 274 4.56 8.14 5.53
N GLN A 275 3.41 8.80 5.53
CA GLN A 275 2.92 9.53 6.70
C GLN A 275 2.73 8.61 7.91
N PHE A 276 2.15 7.43 7.73
CA PHE A 276 1.99 6.43 8.80
C PHE A 276 3.34 6.02 9.44
N VAL A 277 4.40 5.91 8.63
CA VAL A 277 5.77 5.61 9.09
C VAL A 277 6.41 6.82 9.78
N VAL A 278 6.24 8.02 9.21
CA VAL A 278 6.94 9.26 9.61
C VAL A 278 6.36 9.89 10.88
N ASP A 279 5.04 9.92 11.05
CA ASP A 279 4.40 10.65 12.15
C ASP A 279 4.96 10.26 13.55
N PRO A 280 5.15 8.97 13.90
CA PRO A 280 5.78 8.58 15.16
C PRO A 280 7.24 9.01 15.28
N LEU A 281 7.99 9.06 14.18
CA LEU A 281 9.39 9.49 14.19
C LEU A 281 9.49 10.96 14.57
N ILE A 282 8.57 11.79 14.09
CA ILE A 282 8.52 13.21 14.47
C ILE A 282 8.08 13.36 15.93
N LEU A 283 7.07 12.60 16.37
CA LEU A 283 6.57 12.67 17.74
C LEU A 283 7.61 12.19 18.77
N SER A 284 8.37 11.14 18.47
CA SER A 284 9.44 10.64 19.33
C SER A 284 10.60 11.62 19.47
N ASN A 285 10.82 12.49 18.47
CA ASN A 285 11.82 13.56 18.46
C ASN A 285 11.22 14.95 18.78
N SER A 286 10.10 15.00 19.50
CA SER A 286 9.38 16.25 19.77
C SER A 286 10.20 17.32 20.50
N LYS A 287 11.16 16.93 21.34
CA LYS A 287 12.08 17.86 22.01
C LYS A 287 12.98 18.59 21.01
N ASP A 288 13.53 17.86 20.05
CA ASP A 288 14.42 18.40 19.03
C ASP A 288 13.63 19.29 18.05
N VAL A 289 12.41 18.89 17.67
CA VAL A 289 11.49 19.76 16.90
C VAL A 289 11.20 21.06 17.64
N THR A 290 10.94 20.98 18.96
CA THR A 290 10.69 22.17 19.79
C THR A 290 11.92 23.08 19.87
N ALA A 291 13.13 22.53 19.80
CA ALA A 291 14.36 23.32 19.84
C ALA A 291 14.54 24.22 18.60
N VAL A 292 14.00 23.82 17.45
CA VAL A 292 14.08 24.57 16.18
C VAL A 292 12.80 25.34 15.83
N LYS A 293 11.87 25.45 16.79
CA LYS A 293 10.51 25.98 16.56
C LYS A 293 10.45 27.38 15.97
N ASP A 294 11.34 28.28 16.39
CA ASP A 294 11.29 29.68 16.01
C ASP A 294 11.66 29.84 14.52
N GLY A 295 12.60 29.01 14.04
CA GLY A 295 12.96 28.94 12.63
C GLY A 295 11.80 28.41 11.76
N ILE A 296 11.16 27.31 12.19
CA ILE A 296 10.00 26.75 11.47
C ILE A 296 8.86 27.76 11.43
N LYS A 297 8.55 28.39 12.57
CA LYS A 297 7.52 29.41 12.69
C LYS A 297 7.75 30.59 11.75
N SER A 298 8.99 31.09 11.67
CA SER A 298 9.35 32.20 10.78
C SER A 298 9.01 31.87 9.31
N LEU A 299 9.42 30.69 8.84
CA LEU A 299 9.14 30.25 7.47
C LEU A 299 7.64 30.04 7.23
N LEU A 300 6.93 29.43 8.18
CA LEU A 300 5.47 29.25 8.08
C LEU A 300 4.72 30.58 8.04
N ASP A 301 5.08 31.53 8.91
CA ASP A 301 4.44 32.84 8.94
C ASP A 301 4.65 33.58 7.61
N GLU A 302 5.80 33.40 6.94
CA GLU A 302 6.03 33.90 5.59
C GLU A 302 5.11 33.24 4.55
N ARG A 303 5.00 31.90 4.55
CA ARG A 303 4.09 31.18 3.64
C ARG A 303 2.63 31.60 3.86
N ARG A 304 2.22 31.79 5.11
CA ARG A 304 0.86 32.19 5.50
C ARG A 304 0.49 33.61 5.10
N LYS A 305 1.46 34.49 4.80
CA LYS A 305 1.18 35.79 4.17
C LYS A 305 0.65 35.62 2.75
N ALA A 306 1.11 34.60 2.03
CA ALA A 306 0.64 34.28 0.69
C ALA A 306 -0.65 33.45 0.70
N ASP A 307 -0.75 32.47 1.60
CA ASP A 307 -1.94 31.64 1.79
C ASP A 307 -2.29 31.47 3.29
N PRO A 308 -3.24 32.26 3.81
CA PRO A 308 -3.65 32.18 5.20
C PRO A 308 -4.28 30.85 5.63
N SER A 309 -4.68 29.99 4.68
CA SER A 309 -5.26 28.67 4.97
C SER A 309 -4.23 27.64 5.43
N ILE A 310 -2.93 27.91 5.20
CA ILE A 310 -1.84 27.05 5.66
C ILE A 310 -1.86 26.99 7.20
N SER A 311 -1.84 25.77 7.72
CA SER A 311 -1.82 25.51 9.16
C SER A 311 -0.57 26.11 9.83
N PRO A 312 -0.71 26.78 10.98
CA PRO A 312 0.42 27.21 11.79
C PRO A 312 1.05 26.09 12.63
N ASP A 313 0.51 24.87 12.57
CA ASP A 313 1.01 23.72 13.34
C ASP A 313 2.41 23.31 12.85
N MET A 314 3.39 23.52 13.72
CA MET A 314 4.78 23.19 13.48
C MET A 314 5.02 21.69 13.29
N PHE A 315 4.41 20.83 14.11
CA PHE A 315 4.61 19.37 14.01
C PHE A 315 4.04 18.84 12.69
N LEU A 316 2.89 19.37 12.29
CA LEU A 316 2.30 19.08 11.00
C LEU A 316 3.20 19.56 9.84
N ALA A 317 3.82 20.74 9.96
CA ALA A 317 4.75 21.25 8.97
C ALA A 317 5.99 20.34 8.84
N VAL A 318 6.60 19.92 9.96
CA VAL A 318 7.75 19.00 9.95
C VAL A 318 7.39 17.65 9.35
N SER A 319 6.27 17.04 9.77
CA SER A 319 5.79 15.77 9.21
C SER A 319 5.55 15.88 7.70
N ARG A 320 4.78 16.88 7.24
CA ARG A 320 4.51 17.11 5.81
C ARG A 320 5.79 17.34 5.01
N SER A 321 6.77 18.02 5.59
CA SER A 321 8.08 18.23 4.98
C SER A 321 8.85 16.94 4.78
N LEU A 322 8.93 16.09 5.82
CA LEU A 322 9.63 14.82 5.70
C LEU A 322 8.91 13.88 4.72
N VAL A 323 7.58 13.82 4.77
CA VAL A 323 6.77 13.05 3.80
C VAL A 323 7.05 13.51 2.37
N ALA A 324 7.01 14.82 2.10
CA ALA A 324 7.26 15.36 0.77
C ALA A 324 8.71 15.13 0.29
N ALA A 325 9.68 15.20 1.21
CA ALA A 325 11.07 14.92 0.91
C ALA A 325 11.30 13.45 0.54
N VAL A 326 10.76 12.52 1.33
CA VAL A 326 10.82 11.07 1.06
C VAL A 326 10.17 10.77 -0.28
N GLU A 327 8.98 11.31 -0.54
CA GLU A 327 8.25 11.07 -1.79
C GLU A 327 9.03 11.53 -3.02
N ALA A 328 9.58 12.75 -2.98
CA ALA A 328 10.37 13.28 -4.09
C ALA A 328 11.67 12.49 -4.32
N ARG A 329 12.38 12.16 -3.23
CA ARG A 329 13.68 11.47 -3.30
C ARG A 329 13.55 10.01 -3.68
N GLU A 330 12.56 9.28 -3.15
CA GLU A 330 12.29 7.89 -3.52
C GLU A 330 11.93 7.79 -5.01
N LEU A 331 11.04 8.65 -5.49
CA LEU A 331 10.67 8.68 -6.90
C LEU A 331 11.89 8.91 -7.81
N GLU A 332 12.72 9.89 -7.47
CA GLU A 332 13.92 10.22 -8.22
C GLU A 332 14.94 9.08 -8.18
N PHE A 333 15.18 8.50 -7.01
CA PHE A 333 16.13 7.41 -6.78
C PHE A 333 15.74 6.16 -7.56
N THR A 334 14.51 5.68 -7.36
CA THR A 334 13.98 4.47 -8.00
C THR A 334 14.04 4.59 -9.52
N LYS A 335 13.54 5.70 -10.08
CA LYS A 335 13.55 5.93 -11.55
C LYS A 335 14.96 6.12 -12.09
N THR A 336 15.85 6.76 -11.35
CA THR A 336 17.25 6.92 -11.74
C THR A 336 17.94 5.56 -11.80
N ASN A 337 17.75 4.69 -10.81
CA ASN A 337 18.37 3.37 -10.76
C ASN A 337 17.88 2.48 -11.91
N ILE A 338 16.57 2.48 -12.18
CA ILE A 338 16.00 1.78 -13.33
C ILE A 338 16.66 2.28 -14.63
N ALA A 339 16.72 3.59 -14.84
CA ALA A 339 17.30 4.15 -16.06
C ALA A 339 18.81 3.90 -16.18
N VAL A 340 19.55 3.92 -15.07
CA VAL A 340 20.98 3.58 -15.04
C VAL A 340 21.19 2.13 -15.45
N ASN A 341 20.38 1.20 -14.93
CA ASN A 341 20.49 -0.21 -15.29
C ASN A 341 20.15 -0.44 -16.77
N GLN A 342 19.07 0.17 -17.27
CA GLN A 342 18.72 0.12 -18.70
C GLN A 342 19.81 0.73 -19.60
N ALA A 343 20.40 1.85 -19.19
CA ALA A 343 21.49 2.48 -19.93
C ALA A 343 22.74 1.59 -19.94
N ARG A 344 23.07 0.93 -18.82
CA ARG A 344 24.18 -0.05 -18.76
C ARG A 344 23.98 -1.19 -19.75
N GLU A 345 22.77 -1.74 -19.83
CA GLU A 345 22.44 -2.81 -20.79
C GLU A 345 22.57 -2.34 -22.24
N LYS A 346 22.05 -1.14 -22.57
CA LYS A 346 22.20 -0.54 -23.90
C LYS A 346 23.67 -0.29 -24.24
N LEU A 347 24.47 0.22 -23.31
CA LEU A 347 25.89 0.48 -23.51
C LEU A 347 26.69 -0.81 -23.78
N ALA A 348 26.30 -1.93 -23.16
CA ALA A 348 26.91 -3.23 -23.42
C ALA A 348 26.63 -3.74 -24.84
N LYS A 349 25.50 -3.35 -25.44
CA LYS A 349 25.08 -3.74 -26.80
C LYS A 349 25.48 -2.72 -27.88
N ALA A 350 25.98 -1.55 -27.50
CA ALA A 350 26.26 -0.46 -28.43
C ALA A 350 27.38 -0.82 -29.42
N ALA A 351 27.11 -0.62 -30.72
CA ALA A 351 27.98 -0.98 -31.83
C ALA A 351 29.06 0.09 -32.14
N SER A 352 28.90 1.31 -31.61
CA SER A 352 29.81 2.42 -31.88
C SER A 352 29.96 3.37 -30.69
N ASP A 353 31.05 4.14 -30.69
CA ASP A 353 31.26 5.21 -29.71
C ASP A 353 30.24 6.36 -29.85
N ALA A 354 29.71 6.58 -31.06
CA ALA A 354 28.65 7.56 -31.29
C ALA A 354 27.35 7.14 -30.57
N GLU A 355 26.97 5.87 -30.69
CA GLU A 355 25.81 5.29 -30.01
C GLU A 355 25.99 5.31 -28.48
N ARG A 356 27.19 4.98 -27.97
CA ARG A 356 27.49 5.08 -26.54
C ARG A 356 27.31 6.50 -26.00
N ARG A 357 27.82 7.52 -26.72
CA ARG A 357 27.64 8.93 -26.35
C ARG A 357 26.17 9.33 -26.35
N GLN A 358 25.39 8.85 -27.31
CA GLN A 358 23.96 9.11 -27.37
C GLN A 358 23.23 8.51 -26.15
N ILE A 359 23.51 7.25 -25.80
CA ILE A 359 22.91 6.57 -24.63
C ILE A 359 23.25 7.33 -23.34
N THR A 360 24.50 7.74 -23.15
CA THR A 360 24.89 8.54 -21.98
C THR A 360 24.17 9.90 -21.96
N ALA A 361 24.09 10.59 -23.09
CA ALA A 361 23.40 11.88 -23.18
C ALA A 361 21.88 11.76 -22.95
N GLU A 362 21.26 10.65 -23.35
CA GLU A 362 19.86 10.33 -23.04
C GLU A 362 19.66 10.06 -21.55
N LEU A 363 20.54 9.26 -20.93
CA LEU A 363 20.51 9.01 -19.48
C LEU A 363 20.65 10.30 -18.68
N ASP A 364 21.61 11.16 -19.05
CA ASP A 364 21.84 12.44 -18.36
C ASP A 364 20.65 13.40 -18.52
N ARG A 365 20.03 13.43 -19.71
CA ARG A 365 18.80 14.19 -19.94
C ARG A 365 17.65 13.66 -19.08
N TYR A 366 17.49 12.35 -18.99
CA TYR A 366 16.45 11.73 -18.16
C TYR A 366 16.67 12.01 -16.67
N LYS A 367 17.89 11.85 -16.16
CA LYS A 367 18.24 12.20 -14.77
C LYS A 367 17.94 13.65 -14.45
N ARG A 368 18.29 14.58 -15.34
CA ARG A 368 17.94 16.00 -15.18
C ARG A 368 16.43 16.21 -15.14
N SER A 369 15.66 15.53 -15.99
CA SER A 369 14.20 15.62 -15.97
C SER A 369 13.58 15.11 -14.66
N LEU A 370 14.16 14.09 -14.04
CA LEU A 370 13.74 13.60 -12.73
C LEU A 370 14.07 14.60 -11.62
N ALA A 371 15.27 15.18 -11.64
CA ALA A 371 15.66 16.23 -10.69
C ALA A 371 14.79 17.49 -10.82
N ASP A 372 14.41 17.86 -12.06
CA ASP A 372 13.47 18.95 -12.32
C ASP A 372 12.06 18.62 -11.79
N GLU A 373 11.59 17.37 -11.90
CA GLU A 373 10.33 16.91 -11.30
C GLU A 373 10.37 16.97 -9.76
N SER A 374 11.46 16.49 -9.14
CA SER A 374 11.68 16.63 -7.69
C SER A 374 11.65 18.09 -7.24
N ALA A 375 12.27 18.99 -8.02
CA ALA A 375 12.23 20.42 -7.74
C ALA A 375 10.80 20.98 -7.75
N VAL A 376 9.94 20.51 -8.67
CA VAL A 376 8.51 20.87 -8.69
C VAL A 376 7.82 20.35 -7.44
N MET A 377 7.95 19.07 -7.12
CA MET A 377 7.30 18.44 -5.96
C MET A 377 7.66 19.13 -4.65
N LEU A 378 8.95 19.40 -4.43
CA LEU A 378 9.45 20.08 -3.23
C LEU A 378 8.98 21.54 -3.17
N SER A 379 8.99 22.25 -4.30
CA SER A 379 8.51 23.64 -4.35
C SER A 379 7.02 23.74 -4.01
N GLU A 380 6.19 22.89 -4.62
CA GLU A 380 4.76 22.86 -4.33
C GLU A 380 4.47 22.46 -2.88
N ALA A 381 5.23 21.50 -2.32
CA ALA A 381 5.10 21.13 -0.92
C ALA A 381 5.47 22.30 0.01
N TYR A 382 6.57 22.99 -0.28
CA TYR A 382 7.01 24.16 0.47
C TYR A 382 6.00 25.31 0.43
N GLU A 383 5.43 25.59 -0.75
CA GLU A 383 4.34 26.56 -0.93
C GLU A 383 3.11 26.19 -0.09
N ARG A 384 2.82 24.89 0.10
CA ARG A 384 1.72 24.37 0.96
C ARG A 384 2.07 24.24 2.45
N GLY A 385 3.16 24.86 2.89
CA GLY A 385 3.57 24.91 4.30
C GLY A 385 4.51 23.78 4.76
N ALA A 386 4.98 22.93 3.85
CA ALA A 386 6.02 21.94 4.15
C ALA A 386 7.41 22.61 4.12
N VAL A 387 7.65 23.57 5.00
CA VAL A 387 8.80 24.51 4.96
C VAL A 387 10.19 23.89 5.17
N MET A 388 10.29 22.63 5.62
CA MET A 388 11.54 21.89 5.73
C MET A 388 11.75 20.87 4.59
N ALA A 389 10.88 20.83 3.58
CA ALA A 389 10.88 19.75 2.57
C ALA A 389 12.21 19.67 1.81
N PHE A 390 12.76 20.83 1.43
CA PHE A 390 14.05 20.91 0.76
C PHE A 390 15.21 20.45 1.65
N TYR A 391 15.25 20.94 2.89
CA TYR A 391 16.25 20.51 3.88
C TYR A 391 16.26 18.99 4.05
N PHE A 392 15.10 18.37 4.30
CA PHE A 392 15.03 16.92 4.45
C PHE A 392 15.43 16.19 3.16
N ALA A 393 15.05 16.69 1.98
CA ALA A 393 15.44 16.08 0.72
C ALA A 393 16.97 16.08 0.53
N ASP A 394 17.65 17.14 0.95
CA ASP A 394 19.12 17.21 0.94
C ASP A 394 19.74 16.24 1.95
N GLN A 395 19.14 16.07 3.14
CA GLN A 395 19.63 15.14 4.16
C GLN A 395 19.47 13.68 3.75
N LEU A 396 18.37 13.35 3.06
CA LEU A 396 18.13 11.99 2.58
C LEU A 396 19.08 11.58 1.45
N LYS A 397 19.65 12.55 0.72
CA LYS A 397 20.55 12.28 -0.40
C LYS A 397 21.82 11.57 0.06
N GLY A 398 22.09 10.41 -0.54
CA GLY A 398 23.18 9.51 -0.18
C GLY A 398 22.86 8.55 0.96
N MET A 399 21.79 8.78 1.73
CA MET A 399 21.32 7.80 2.73
C MET A 399 20.65 6.60 2.05
N GLU A 400 20.08 6.79 0.86
CA GLU A 400 19.35 5.76 0.12
C GLU A 400 20.23 4.54 -0.25
N ASP A 401 21.53 4.76 -0.51
CA ASP A 401 22.49 3.70 -0.86
C ASP A 401 23.18 3.06 0.36
N SER A 402 22.96 3.62 1.56
CA SER A 402 23.78 3.30 2.74
C SER A 402 23.23 2.15 3.58
N GLY A 403 21.95 1.80 3.42
CA GLY A 403 21.26 0.82 4.26
C GLY A 403 21.02 1.28 5.70
N PHE A 404 21.27 2.56 6.03
CA PHE A 404 21.03 3.10 7.36
C PHE A 404 19.55 3.37 7.60
N ASP A 405 19.07 2.94 8.77
CA ASP A 405 17.72 3.24 9.25
C ASP A 405 17.57 4.75 9.53
N ILE A 406 16.71 5.43 8.75
CA ILE A 406 16.46 6.88 8.88
C ILE A 406 15.98 7.26 10.29
N ALA A 407 15.24 6.37 10.98
CA ALA A 407 14.79 6.63 12.34
C ALA A 407 15.95 6.86 13.31
N SER A 408 17.10 6.21 13.07
CA SER A 408 18.29 6.33 13.91
C SER A 408 19.02 7.67 13.73
N SER A 409 18.81 8.36 12.62
CA SER A 409 19.47 9.64 12.29
C SER A 409 18.55 10.86 12.50
N MET A 410 17.26 10.62 12.79
CA MET A 410 16.24 11.68 12.77
C MET A 410 16.51 12.79 13.79
N ARG A 411 17.08 12.44 14.94
CA ARG A 411 17.42 13.39 15.99
C ARG A 411 18.47 14.40 15.50
N GLU A 412 19.57 13.90 14.96
CA GLU A 412 20.68 14.71 14.45
C GLU A 412 20.24 15.55 13.25
N ILE A 413 19.42 14.97 12.36
CA ILE A 413 18.83 15.67 11.21
C ILE A 413 17.97 16.85 11.70
N ILE A 414 17.04 16.65 12.64
CA ILE A 414 16.19 17.74 13.11
C ILE A 414 17.01 18.81 13.83
N ALA A 415 17.96 18.40 14.68
CA ALA A 415 18.82 19.31 15.42
C ALA A 415 19.75 20.15 14.50
N GLY A 416 20.10 19.63 13.32
CA GLY A 416 20.92 20.31 12.33
C GLY A 416 20.19 21.32 11.45
N PHE A 417 18.88 21.52 11.64
CA PHE A 417 18.09 22.43 10.82
C PHE A 417 18.48 23.90 11.02
N ASP A 418 18.71 24.59 9.91
CA ASP A 418 19.05 26.01 9.88
C ASP A 418 18.10 26.76 8.94
N ALA A 419 17.07 27.38 9.53
CA ALA A 419 16.01 28.06 8.79
C ALA A 419 16.53 29.20 7.87
N SER A 420 17.67 29.80 8.20
CA SER A 420 18.24 30.90 7.40
C SER A 420 18.67 30.46 6.00
N LYS A 421 18.91 29.15 5.79
CA LYS A 421 19.28 28.57 4.49
C LYS A 421 18.08 28.25 3.61
N GLU A 422 16.87 28.26 4.19
CA GLU A 422 15.67 27.71 3.59
C GLU A 422 14.70 28.76 3.00
N SER A 423 14.89 30.05 3.27
CA SER A 423 14.02 31.11 2.75
C SER A 423 14.09 31.24 1.23
N ASP A 424 15.28 31.06 0.65
CA ASP A 424 15.54 31.29 -0.79
C ASP A 424 15.42 30.02 -1.65
N ARG A 425 14.94 28.89 -1.09
CA ARG A 425 14.91 27.62 -1.84
C ARG A 425 14.04 27.70 -3.10
N LEU A 426 12.90 28.37 -3.05
CA LEU A 426 12.05 28.54 -4.24
C LEU A 426 12.78 29.28 -5.37
N ALA A 427 13.58 30.30 -5.04
CA ALA A 427 14.37 31.03 -6.03
C ALA A 427 15.51 30.14 -6.57
N LYS A 428 16.25 29.45 -5.68
CA LYS A 428 17.34 28.52 -6.05
C LYS A 428 16.88 27.41 -7.00
N TYR A 429 15.67 26.89 -6.79
CA TYR A 429 15.08 25.82 -7.62
C TYR A 429 14.18 26.35 -8.75
N GLY A 430 14.09 27.67 -8.93
CA GLY A 430 13.15 28.30 -9.85
C GLY A 430 13.28 27.81 -11.30
N GLU A 431 14.51 27.73 -11.82
CA GLU A 431 14.74 27.25 -13.19
C GLU A 431 14.38 25.77 -13.38
N ALA A 432 14.77 24.92 -12.44
CA ALA A 432 14.46 23.49 -12.45
C ALA A 432 12.95 23.26 -12.38
N ARG A 433 12.26 24.00 -11.50
CA ARG A 433 10.80 23.99 -11.38
C ARG A 433 10.13 24.39 -12.70
N GLN A 434 10.60 25.46 -13.36
CA GLN A 434 10.01 25.89 -14.64
C GLN A 434 10.16 24.83 -15.72
N ARG A 435 11.33 24.19 -15.84
CA ARG A 435 11.53 23.07 -16.77
C ARG A 435 10.63 21.87 -16.45
N GLY A 436 10.51 21.51 -15.17
CA GLY A 436 9.64 20.42 -14.73
C GLY A 436 8.16 20.69 -15.03
N LEU A 437 7.67 21.90 -14.79
CA LEU A 437 6.29 22.31 -15.11
C LEU A 437 6.03 22.27 -16.63
N ALA A 438 6.98 22.72 -17.44
CA ALA A 438 6.87 22.60 -18.90
C ALA A 438 6.77 21.13 -19.34
N ALA A 439 7.60 20.24 -18.78
CA ALA A 439 7.56 18.81 -19.06
C ALA A 439 6.25 18.13 -18.61
N ARG A 440 5.62 18.59 -17.52
CA ARG A 440 4.28 18.12 -17.10
C ARG A 440 3.21 18.56 -18.11
N ALA A 441 3.26 19.81 -18.58
CA ALA A 441 2.31 20.35 -19.55
C ALA A 441 2.39 19.63 -20.91
N GLU A 442 3.60 19.24 -21.33
CA GLU A 442 3.80 18.42 -22.54
C GLU A 442 3.21 17.00 -22.37
N ARG A 443 3.44 16.37 -21.21
CA ARG A 443 2.84 15.07 -20.87
C ARG A 443 1.31 15.14 -20.80
N GLY A 444 0.73 16.25 -20.34
CA GLY A 444 -0.73 16.46 -20.32
C GLY A 444 -1.36 16.71 -21.70
N ARG A 445 -0.57 17.09 -22.72
CA ARG A 445 -1.04 17.33 -24.10
C ARG A 445 -0.85 16.13 -25.01
N SER A 446 0.14 15.28 -24.73
CA SER A 446 0.29 13.99 -25.39
C SER A 446 -0.48 12.94 -24.60
N VAL A 447 -1.68 12.56 -25.03
CA VAL A 447 -2.40 11.37 -24.50
C VAL A 447 -1.75 10.10 -25.05
N THR A 448 -0.47 9.99 -24.80
CA THR A 448 0.32 8.77 -24.83
C THR A 448 1.12 8.86 -23.56
N THR A 449 0.55 8.28 -22.51
CA THR A 449 1.24 7.91 -21.28
C THR A 449 2.44 7.03 -21.66
N SER A 450 3.56 7.65 -22.00
CA SER A 450 4.86 7.10 -21.67
C SER A 450 5.06 7.30 -20.17
N ILE A 451 4.24 6.59 -19.39
CA ILE A 451 4.78 5.99 -18.18
C ILE A 451 6.00 5.23 -18.70
N VAL A 452 7.18 5.46 -18.13
CA VAL A 452 8.26 4.50 -18.29
C VAL A 452 7.82 3.27 -17.50
N GLU A 453 6.83 2.58 -18.04
CA GLU A 453 6.42 1.23 -17.71
C GLU A 453 7.59 0.36 -18.10
N ASN A 454 8.04 -0.51 -17.20
CA ASN A 454 8.97 -1.55 -17.60
C ASN A 454 8.21 -2.44 -18.60
N PRO A 455 8.53 -2.40 -19.92
CA PRO A 455 7.75 -3.11 -20.93
C PRO A 455 7.79 -4.63 -20.70
N VAL A 456 8.79 -5.12 -19.97
CA VAL A 456 8.91 -6.51 -19.55
C VAL A 456 7.92 -6.82 -18.43
N THR A 457 7.75 -5.93 -17.45
CA THR A 457 6.79 -6.13 -16.34
C THR A 457 5.35 -6.19 -16.84
N ASN A 458 4.94 -5.30 -17.73
CA ASN A 458 3.58 -5.32 -18.29
C ASN A 458 3.33 -6.58 -19.11
N LYS A 459 4.29 -6.95 -19.97
CA LYS A 459 4.20 -8.21 -20.72
C LYS A 459 4.16 -9.43 -19.79
N LEU A 460 4.92 -9.43 -18.69
CA LEU A 460 4.88 -10.51 -17.70
C LEU A 460 3.51 -10.60 -17.00
N ILE A 461 2.86 -9.47 -16.72
CA ILE A 461 1.49 -9.43 -16.16
C ILE A 461 0.48 -10.00 -17.16
N GLU A 462 0.55 -9.60 -18.43
CA GLU A 462 -0.32 -10.14 -19.49
C GLU A 462 -0.13 -11.65 -19.69
N ILE A 463 1.12 -12.10 -19.67
CA ILE A 463 1.49 -13.51 -19.75
C ILE A 463 0.98 -14.28 -18.53
N GLN A 464 1.05 -13.69 -17.34
CA GLN A 464 0.59 -14.31 -16.10
C GLN A 464 -0.92 -14.61 -16.15
N ALA A 465 -1.74 -13.71 -16.73
CA ALA A 465 -3.16 -13.98 -16.99
C ALA A 465 -3.38 -15.16 -17.96
N THR A 466 -2.45 -15.38 -18.91
CA THR A 466 -2.49 -16.53 -19.83
C THR A 466 -2.12 -17.84 -19.12
N ILE A 467 -1.15 -17.79 -18.21
CA ILE A 467 -0.76 -18.92 -17.34
C ILE A 467 -1.93 -19.35 -16.45
N GLU A 468 -2.66 -18.39 -15.86
CA GLU A 468 -3.81 -18.64 -14.99
C GLU A 468 -4.98 -19.32 -15.72
N ARG A 469 -5.14 -19.03 -17.01
CA ARG A 469 -6.10 -19.73 -17.90
C ARG A 469 -5.61 -21.12 -18.33
N ARG A 470 -4.46 -21.58 -17.83
CA ARG A 470 -3.79 -22.85 -18.20
C ARG A 470 -3.42 -22.95 -19.68
N GLU A 471 -3.26 -21.82 -20.36
CA GLU A 471 -2.83 -21.76 -21.76
C GLU A 471 -1.30 -21.81 -21.88
N PHE A 472 -0.68 -22.89 -21.36
CA PHE A 472 0.78 -22.99 -21.16
C PHE A 472 1.60 -22.85 -22.46
N GLY A 473 1.11 -23.37 -23.58
CA GLY A 473 1.77 -23.24 -24.88
C GLY A 473 1.90 -21.77 -25.31
N ARG A 474 0.81 -21.00 -25.23
CA ARG A 474 0.79 -19.57 -25.57
C ARG A 474 1.66 -18.74 -24.63
N ALA A 475 1.60 -19.03 -23.32
CA ALA A 475 2.44 -18.35 -22.34
C ALA A 475 3.93 -18.65 -22.57
N THR A 476 4.28 -19.89 -22.92
CA THR A 476 5.67 -20.29 -23.21
C THR A 476 6.23 -19.58 -24.45
N GLU A 477 5.46 -19.50 -25.53
CA GLU A 477 5.86 -18.78 -26.74
C GLU A 477 6.07 -17.28 -26.46
N ALA A 478 5.13 -16.66 -25.71
CA ALA A 478 5.22 -15.27 -25.33
C ALA A 478 6.45 -14.99 -24.44
N LEU A 479 6.75 -15.87 -23.47
CA LEU A 479 7.94 -15.76 -22.62
C LEU A 479 9.24 -15.96 -23.40
N LYS A 480 9.29 -16.92 -24.34
CA LYS A 480 10.49 -17.14 -25.18
C LYS A 480 10.77 -15.94 -26.08
N LYS A 481 9.74 -15.37 -26.70
CA LYS A 481 9.87 -14.14 -27.48
C LYS A 481 10.32 -12.97 -26.60
N LEU A 482 9.76 -12.85 -25.40
CA LEU A 482 10.18 -11.83 -24.44
C LEU A 482 11.64 -12.03 -24.00
N LEU A 483 12.09 -13.28 -23.92
CA LEU A 483 13.45 -13.65 -23.55
C LEU A 483 14.49 -13.29 -24.63
N GLU A 484 14.13 -13.41 -25.91
CA GLU A 484 15.01 -13.01 -27.03
C GLU A 484 15.44 -11.54 -26.90
N ASP A 485 14.50 -10.68 -26.51
CA ASP A 485 14.75 -9.25 -26.30
C ASP A 485 15.45 -8.97 -24.96
N ASN A 486 15.25 -9.82 -23.95
CA ASN A 486 15.65 -9.60 -22.55
C ASN A 486 16.39 -10.82 -21.94
N PRO A 487 17.55 -11.23 -22.49
CA PRO A 487 18.23 -12.48 -22.11
C PRO A 487 18.87 -12.47 -20.72
N GLN A 488 18.85 -11.35 -20.00
CA GLN A 488 19.40 -11.23 -18.64
C GLN A 488 18.30 -10.99 -17.60
N GLU A 489 17.01 -11.09 -17.96
CA GLU A 489 15.90 -10.87 -17.04
C GLU A 489 15.55 -12.18 -16.29
N PRO A 490 15.84 -12.28 -14.97
CA PRO A 490 15.65 -13.53 -14.22
C PRO A 490 14.18 -13.91 -14.06
N ARG A 491 13.25 -12.94 -14.08
CA ARG A 491 11.80 -13.20 -13.94
C ARG A 491 11.22 -14.00 -15.11
N ILE A 492 11.75 -13.82 -16.32
CA ILE A 492 11.29 -14.58 -17.49
C ILE A 492 11.68 -16.05 -17.34
N TYR A 493 12.93 -16.31 -16.98
CA TYR A 493 13.45 -17.65 -16.71
C TYR A 493 12.67 -18.36 -15.60
N TYR A 494 12.36 -17.64 -14.52
CA TYR A 494 11.58 -18.19 -13.42
C TYR A 494 10.17 -18.61 -13.86
N ASN A 495 9.49 -17.78 -14.67
CA ASN A 495 8.16 -18.11 -15.18
C ASN A 495 8.18 -19.27 -16.19
N LEU A 496 9.20 -19.39 -17.04
CA LEU A 496 9.40 -20.57 -17.89
C LEU A 496 9.60 -21.84 -17.06
N GLY A 497 10.36 -21.75 -15.96
CA GLY A 497 10.53 -22.84 -15.00
C GLY A 497 9.21 -23.24 -14.34
N ARG A 498 8.40 -22.27 -13.91
CA ARG A 498 7.07 -22.51 -13.33
C ARG A 498 6.14 -23.23 -14.29
N ILE A 499 6.06 -22.78 -15.54
CA ILE A 499 5.22 -23.43 -16.55
C ILE A 499 5.67 -24.88 -16.75
N ALA A 500 6.97 -25.13 -16.90
CA ALA A 500 7.47 -26.49 -17.04
C ALA A 500 7.15 -27.38 -15.82
N SER A 501 7.23 -26.84 -14.59
CA SER A 501 6.77 -27.56 -13.39
C SER A 501 5.27 -27.86 -13.41
N MET A 502 4.43 -26.89 -13.80
CA MET A 502 2.98 -27.10 -13.91
C MET A 502 2.59 -28.09 -15.01
N GLU A 503 3.33 -28.12 -16.13
CA GLU A 503 3.16 -29.11 -17.19
C GLU A 503 3.58 -30.51 -16.74
N ALA A 504 4.61 -30.62 -15.90
CA ALA A 504 4.99 -31.90 -15.28
C ALA A 504 3.88 -32.41 -14.35
N GLU A 505 3.33 -31.55 -13.50
CA GLU A 505 2.21 -31.91 -12.60
C GLU A 505 0.91 -32.27 -13.36
N ALA A 506 0.74 -31.77 -14.58
CA ALA A 506 -0.47 -32.00 -15.38
C ALA A 506 -0.44 -33.27 -16.24
N THR A 507 0.71 -33.95 -16.36
CA THR A 507 0.85 -35.18 -17.15
C THR A 507 0.81 -36.42 -16.27
N ASN A 508 0.28 -37.52 -16.82
CA ASN A 508 0.29 -38.84 -16.17
C ASN A 508 1.35 -39.79 -16.77
N ASP A 509 2.14 -39.31 -17.74
CA ASP A 509 3.25 -40.07 -18.33
C ASP A 509 4.55 -39.76 -17.58
N PRO A 510 5.16 -40.74 -16.89
CA PRO A 510 6.37 -40.53 -16.08
C PRO A 510 7.58 -40.02 -16.88
N ASN A 511 7.68 -40.39 -18.17
CA ASN A 511 8.78 -39.92 -19.01
C ASN A 511 8.60 -38.45 -19.38
N VAL A 512 7.36 -38.05 -19.67
CA VAL A 512 7.02 -36.65 -19.96
C VAL A 512 7.16 -35.79 -18.71
N GLU A 513 6.72 -36.29 -17.55
CA GLU A 513 6.89 -35.62 -16.25
C GLU A 513 8.37 -35.35 -15.97
N SER A 514 9.20 -36.40 -16.06
CA SER A 514 10.65 -36.30 -15.84
C SER A 514 11.30 -35.29 -16.80
N GLN A 515 10.94 -35.32 -18.08
CA GLN A 515 11.50 -34.38 -19.06
C GLN A 515 11.10 -32.93 -18.74
N LYS A 516 9.85 -32.68 -18.35
CA LYS A 516 9.38 -31.34 -17.98
C LYS A 516 10.05 -30.81 -16.72
N LEU A 517 10.34 -31.67 -15.75
CA LEU A 517 11.12 -31.29 -14.56
C LEU A 517 12.59 -30.99 -14.90
N LEU A 518 13.18 -31.67 -15.88
CA LEU A 518 14.51 -31.32 -16.40
C LEU A 518 14.52 -29.97 -17.12
N ASP A 519 13.48 -29.67 -17.90
CA ASP A 519 13.32 -28.36 -18.53
C ASP A 519 13.16 -27.27 -17.45
N ALA A 520 12.32 -27.51 -16.43
CA ALA A 520 12.14 -26.60 -15.31
C ALA A 520 13.45 -26.33 -14.58
N LYS A 521 14.25 -27.39 -14.31
CA LYS A 521 15.58 -27.28 -13.71
C LYS A 521 16.50 -26.40 -14.54
N ALA A 522 16.53 -26.57 -15.86
CA ALA A 522 17.35 -25.74 -16.74
C ALA A 522 16.95 -24.26 -16.66
N TRP A 523 15.64 -23.97 -16.63
CA TRP A 523 15.12 -22.61 -16.51
C TRP A 523 15.41 -21.97 -15.15
N TYR A 524 15.16 -22.67 -14.05
CA TYR A 524 15.51 -22.16 -12.72
C TYR A 524 17.02 -21.98 -12.55
N GLY A 525 17.84 -22.85 -13.14
CA GLY A 525 19.29 -22.67 -13.20
C GLY A 525 19.71 -21.38 -13.90
N ASN A 526 18.96 -20.94 -14.94
CA ASN A 526 19.21 -19.66 -15.60
C ASN A 526 18.92 -18.45 -14.71
N VAL A 527 17.93 -18.53 -13.81
CA VAL A 527 17.67 -17.46 -12.83
C VAL A 527 18.92 -17.24 -11.96
N ILE A 528 19.55 -18.31 -11.48
CA ILE A 528 20.77 -18.22 -10.66
C ILE A 528 21.99 -17.72 -11.48
N ARG A 529 22.07 -18.06 -12.77
CA ARG A 529 23.15 -17.59 -13.65
C ARG A 529 23.03 -16.13 -14.05
N THR A 530 21.82 -15.63 -14.20
CA THR A 530 21.53 -14.27 -14.69
C THR A 530 21.22 -13.28 -13.57
N ARG A 531 21.14 -13.75 -12.31
CA ARG A 531 20.93 -12.87 -11.15
C ARG A 531 22.01 -11.80 -11.04
N SER A 532 21.60 -10.63 -10.63
CA SER A 532 22.42 -9.48 -10.29
C SER A 532 22.16 -9.04 -8.85
N ALA A 533 22.92 -8.06 -8.35
CA ALA A 533 22.69 -7.49 -7.02
C ALA A 533 21.30 -6.84 -6.85
N ALA A 534 20.63 -6.49 -7.95
CA ALA A 534 19.27 -5.92 -7.97
C ALA A 534 18.17 -6.98 -8.17
N THR A 535 18.53 -8.27 -8.20
CA THR A 535 17.53 -9.35 -8.35
C THR A 535 16.85 -9.59 -7.01
N ASP A 536 15.51 -9.56 -7.02
CA ASP A 536 14.68 -9.78 -5.85
C ASP A 536 15.13 -11.03 -5.04
N PRO A 537 15.53 -10.87 -3.77
CA PRO A 537 15.90 -11.98 -2.91
C PRO A 537 14.81 -13.05 -2.77
N ALA A 538 13.52 -12.67 -2.83
CA ALA A 538 12.41 -13.62 -2.78
C ALA A 538 12.42 -14.54 -4.01
N LEU A 539 12.62 -13.98 -5.20
CA LEU A 539 12.77 -14.74 -6.45
C LEU A 539 13.93 -15.73 -6.38
N ILE A 540 15.07 -15.32 -5.82
CA ILE A 540 16.26 -16.18 -5.65
C ILE A 540 15.96 -17.32 -4.66
N SER A 541 15.34 -17.00 -3.52
CA SER A 541 14.95 -17.98 -2.49
C SER A 541 13.96 -19.02 -3.05
N LEU A 542 12.92 -18.57 -3.76
CA LEU A 542 11.95 -19.46 -4.42
C LEU A 542 12.60 -20.36 -5.47
N THR A 543 13.55 -19.83 -6.23
CA THR A 543 14.30 -20.60 -7.24
C THR A 543 15.10 -21.72 -6.60
N PHE A 544 15.78 -21.45 -5.48
CA PHE A 544 16.51 -22.48 -4.76
C PHE A 544 15.59 -23.57 -4.17
N VAL A 545 14.41 -23.18 -3.66
CA VAL A 545 13.40 -24.16 -3.20
C VAL A 545 12.87 -25.00 -4.35
N ALA A 546 12.54 -24.39 -5.48
CA ALA A 546 12.05 -25.11 -6.65
C ALA A 546 13.09 -26.11 -7.18
N LEU A 547 14.36 -25.69 -7.27
CA LEU A 547 15.46 -26.59 -7.59
C LEU A 547 15.57 -27.72 -6.57
N GLY A 548 15.54 -27.41 -5.27
CA GLY A 548 15.59 -28.43 -4.21
C GLY A 548 14.52 -29.51 -4.37
N ARG A 549 13.28 -29.12 -4.68
CA ARG A 549 12.16 -30.05 -4.91
C ARG A 549 12.39 -30.94 -6.13
N ILE A 550 12.92 -30.37 -7.22
CA ILE A 550 13.26 -31.15 -8.41
C ILE A 550 14.36 -32.17 -8.11
N TYR A 551 15.38 -31.80 -7.33
CA TYR A 551 16.43 -32.75 -6.92
C TYR A 551 15.92 -33.83 -5.98
N GLU A 552 14.97 -33.53 -5.08
CA GLU A 552 14.27 -34.56 -4.29
C GLU A 552 13.47 -35.53 -5.17
N TYR A 553 12.81 -35.05 -6.23
CA TYR A 553 12.09 -35.92 -7.17
C TYR A 553 13.01 -36.94 -7.85
N PHE A 554 14.25 -36.55 -8.15
CA PHE A 554 15.26 -37.44 -8.74
C PHE A 554 16.12 -38.18 -7.69
N ASP A 555 15.65 -38.28 -6.44
CA ASP A 555 16.30 -38.97 -5.32
C ASP A 555 17.72 -38.44 -4.95
N ASP A 556 18.09 -37.23 -5.37
CA ASP A 556 19.35 -36.58 -4.99
C ASP A 556 19.15 -35.64 -3.78
N ASN A 557 18.81 -36.26 -2.66
CA ASN A 557 18.50 -35.58 -1.40
C ASN A 557 19.69 -34.79 -0.84
N ALA A 558 20.91 -35.26 -1.08
CA ALA A 558 22.12 -34.59 -0.62
C ALA A 558 22.34 -33.25 -1.32
N TYR A 559 22.07 -33.16 -2.62
CA TYR A 559 22.14 -31.89 -3.34
C TYR A 559 20.93 -31.00 -3.06
N ALA A 560 19.73 -31.59 -2.92
CA ALA A 560 18.53 -30.86 -2.50
C ALA A 560 18.74 -30.14 -1.16
N LEU A 561 19.37 -30.81 -0.18
CA LEU A 561 19.70 -30.21 1.12
C LEU A 561 20.56 -28.96 0.98
N LYS A 562 21.59 -28.99 0.13
CA LYS A 562 22.45 -27.82 -0.14
C LYS A 562 21.66 -26.66 -0.73
N LEU A 563 20.74 -26.94 -1.65
CA LEU A 563 19.89 -25.90 -2.28
C LEU A 563 18.95 -25.27 -1.26
N TYR A 564 18.36 -26.06 -0.35
CA TYR A 564 17.57 -25.50 0.75
C TYR A 564 18.40 -24.65 1.71
N GLU A 565 19.66 -25.03 1.97
CA GLU A 565 20.57 -24.18 2.75
C GLU A 565 20.88 -22.86 2.06
N GLU A 566 21.07 -22.86 0.73
CA GLU A 566 21.22 -21.62 -0.04
C GLU A 566 19.96 -20.75 0.04
N ALA A 567 18.76 -21.34 -0.06
CA ALA A 567 17.50 -20.61 0.14
C ALA A 567 17.39 -20.00 1.55
N ILE A 568 17.88 -20.69 2.58
CA ILE A 568 17.91 -20.21 3.97
C ILE A 568 18.92 -19.06 4.13
N LYS A 569 20.09 -19.15 3.48
CA LYS A 569 21.11 -18.10 3.51
C LYS A 569 20.65 -16.78 2.88
N VAL A 570 19.73 -16.85 1.91
CA VAL A 570 19.09 -15.65 1.33
C VAL A 570 18.26 -14.88 2.38
N GLY A 571 17.81 -15.53 3.45
CA GLY A 571 17.02 -14.94 4.53
C GLY A 571 15.50 -15.00 4.30
N ASP A 572 14.72 -14.55 5.28
CA ASP A 572 13.24 -14.54 5.24
C ASP A 572 12.72 -13.36 4.39
N ALA A 573 13.11 -13.35 3.11
CA ALA A 573 12.61 -12.39 2.14
C ALA A 573 11.10 -12.57 1.93
N ALA A 574 10.34 -11.48 1.94
CA ALA A 574 8.88 -11.53 1.84
C ALA A 574 8.44 -12.16 0.50
N GLY A 575 7.60 -13.20 0.56
CA GLY A 575 7.22 -13.98 -0.62
C GLY A 575 8.27 -14.99 -1.08
N GLY A 576 9.40 -15.09 -0.38
CA GLY A 576 10.47 -16.05 -0.62
C GLY A 576 10.18 -17.46 -0.08
N GLY A 577 11.08 -18.39 -0.39
CA GLY A 577 10.97 -19.80 -0.02
C GLY A 577 11.55 -20.18 1.34
N TYR A 578 11.88 -19.21 2.21
CA TYR A 578 12.65 -19.46 3.45
C TYR A 578 12.03 -20.53 4.36
N ARG A 579 10.71 -20.43 4.62
CA ARG A 579 10.00 -21.38 5.49
C ARG A 579 9.89 -22.76 4.86
N ASP A 580 9.66 -22.81 3.54
CA ASP A 580 9.61 -24.07 2.78
C ASP A 580 10.97 -24.77 2.79
N ALA A 581 12.06 -24.00 2.66
CA ALA A 581 13.42 -24.51 2.75
C ALA A 581 13.75 -25.06 4.14
N LEU A 582 13.34 -24.36 5.22
CA LEU A 582 13.50 -24.85 6.59
C LEU A 582 12.74 -26.16 6.82
N ALA A 583 11.49 -26.23 6.38
CA ALA A 583 10.66 -27.42 6.51
C ALA A 583 11.24 -28.61 5.72
N ALA A 584 11.67 -28.37 4.47
CA ALA A 584 12.28 -29.40 3.63
C ALA A 584 13.61 -29.89 4.20
N LYS A 585 14.48 -28.98 4.68
CA LYS A 585 15.72 -29.33 5.38
C LYS A 585 15.47 -30.20 6.61
N GLN A 586 14.52 -29.81 7.47
CA GLN A 586 14.18 -30.60 8.67
C GLN A 586 13.65 -32.00 8.30
N ARG A 587 12.87 -32.11 7.21
CA ARG A 587 12.35 -33.39 6.72
C ARG A 587 13.47 -34.30 6.23
N LEU A 588 14.40 -33.78 5.44
CA LEU A 588 15.51 -34.57 4.87
C LEU A 588 16.49 -35.04 5.95
N VAL A 589 16.84 -34.16 6.91
CA VAL A 589 17.73 -34.53 8.03
C VAL A 589 17.12 -35.61 8.92
N LYS A 590 15.79 -35.64 9.07
CA LYS A 590 15.09 -36.70 9.82
C LYS A 590 14.96 -38.04 9.07
N LYS A 591 15.14 -38.05 7.74
CA LYS A 591 15.12 -39.29 6.94
C LYS A 591 16.48 -40.00 6.91
N GLU A 592 17.57 -39.28 7.20
CA GLU A 592 18.94 -39.80 7.26
C GLU A 592 19.34 -40.30 8.66
N GLN A 593 18.52 -40.02 9.68
CA GLN A 593 18.60 -40.56 11.05
C GLN A 593 17.70 -41.79 11.17
#